data_AF-A0A7C3RAR7-F1
#
_entry.id   AF-A0A7C3RAR7-F1
#
_cell.length_a   1.000
_cell.length_b   1.000
_cell.length_c   1.000
_cell.angle_alpha   90.00
_cell.angle_beta   90.00
_cell.angle_gamma   90.00
#
_symmetry.space_group_name_H-M   'P 1'
#
loop_
_entity.id
_entity.type
_entity.pdbx_description
1 polymer ?
#
loop_
_entity_poly.entity_id
_entity_poly.type
_entity_poly.pdbx_seq_one_letter_code
_entity_poly.pdbx_strand_id
1 'polypeptide(L)'
;MPKGGVARRATKIKAIRSEAQHPVLVLDAGDTLFGQMLALQSEGRVIVEAMNAMGYDAMAVGQIDLAKGVDTLQARAKEARFAILSCNLVDAQSQQPI
;
A
#
# COMPACT_ATOMS: atom_id res chain seq x y z
N MET A 1 24.13 -3.97 11.54
CA MET A 1 23.46 -4.70 10.44
C MET A 1 22.35 -3.83 9.85
N PRO A 2 22.16 -3.80 8.52
CA PRO A 2 21.07 -3.04 7.91
C PRO A 2 19.69 -3.59 8.32
N LYS A 3 18.71 -2.70 8.53
CA LYS A 3 17.33 -3.05 8.93
C LYS A 3 16.34 -2.69 7.81
N GLY A 4 15.30 -3.52 7.61
CA GLY A 4 14.19 -3.24 6.68
C GLY A 4 14.54 -3.32 5.18
N GLY A 5 13.73 -2.64 4.36
CA GLY A 5 13.86 -2.55 2.90
C GLY A 5 12.93 -3.50 2.12
N VAL A 6 12.40 -3.02 0.98
CA VAL A 6 11.43 -3.75 0.15
C VAL A 6 11.97 -5.07 -0.39
N ALA A 7 13.26 -5.15 -0.74
CA ALA A 7 13.87 -6.40 -1.21
C ALA A 7 13.87 -7.49 -0.14
N ARG A 8 14.24 -7.15 1.11
CA ARG A 8 14.21 -8.11 2.22
C ARG A 8 12.79 -8.52 2.58
N ARG A 9 11.85 -7.57 2.52
CA ARG A 9 10.41 -7.83 2.72
C ARG A 9 9.89 -8.81 1.67
N ALA A 10 10.19 -8.60 0.39
CA ALA A 10 9.81 -9.49 -0.71
C ALA A 10 10.35 -10.92 -0.50
N THR A 11 11.62 -11.06 -0.14
CA THR A 11 12.22 -12.37 0.19
C THR A 11 11.48 -13.06 1.34
N LYS A 12 11.16 -12.32 2.41
CA LYS A 12 10.47 -12.90 3.56
C LYS A 12 9.03 -13.31 3.23
N ILE A 13 8.29 -12.48 2.49
CA ILE A 13 6.93 -12.81 2.01
C ILE A 13 6.98 -14.09 1.16
N LYS A 14 7.93 -14.20 0.22
CA LYS A 14 8.10 -15.38 -0.62
C LYS A 14 8.37 -16.64 0.21
N ALA A 15 9.27 -16.55 1.20
CA ALA A 15 9.59 -17.68 2.08
C ALA A 15 8.36 -18.15 2.89
N ILE A 16 7.63 -17.21 3.50
CA ILE A 16 6.39 -17.52 4.24
C ILE A 16 5.38 -18.21 3.32
N ARG A 17 5.17 -17.69 2.10
CA ARG A 17 4.26 -18.30 1.12
C ARG A 17 4.68 -19.70 0.69
N SER A 18 5.97 -19.99 0.55
CA SER A 18 6.45 -21.33 0.19
C SER A 18 6.36 -22.36 1.31
N GLU A 19 6.38 -21.91 2.57
CA GLU A 19 6.33 -22.78 3.75
C GLU A 19 4.90 -23.00 4.25
N ALA A 20 3.97 -22.12 3.89
CA ALA A 20 2.58 -22.19 4.34
C ALA A 20 1.84 -23.37 3.73
N GLN A 21 1.13 -24.13 4.55
CA GLN A 21 0.21 -25.19 4.12
C GLN A 21 -1.20 -24.65 3.81
N HIS A 22 -1.39 -23.33 3.91
CA HIS A 22 -2.69 -22.65 3.83
C HIS A 22 -2.52 -21.37 3.00
N PRO A 23 -3.62 -20.78 2.47
CA PRO A 23 -3.56 -19.47 1.83
C PRO A 23 -2.99 -18.40 2.76
N VAL A 24 -2.12 -17.53 2.22
CA VAL A 24 -1.48 -16.44 2.96
C VAL A 24 -1.93 -15.10 2.39
N LEU A 25 -2.55 -14.29 3.24
CA LEU A 25 -2.85 -12.89 2.94
C LEU A 25 -1.71 -11.98 3.42
N VAL A 26 -1.35 -11.02 2.58
CA VAL A 26 -0.35 -9.98 2.84
C VAL A 26 -1.07 -8.64 2.89
N LEU A 27 -1.12 -8.06 4.08
CA LEU A 27 -1.86 -6.84 4.38
C LEU A 27 -0.91 -5.73 4.82
N ASP A 28 -1.23 -4.49 4.43
CA ASP A 28 -0.57 -3.29 4.91
C ASP A 28 -1.57 -2.42 5.71
N ALA A 29 -1.14 -1.86 6.84
CA ALA A 29 -2.00 -1.08 7.72
C ALA A 29 -2.09 0.41 7.31
N GLY A 30 -1.48 0.80 6.20
CA GLY A 30 -1.46 2.17 5.71
C GLY A 30 -0.24 2.96 6.17
N ASP A 31 -0.27 4.26 5.91
CA ASP A 31 0.84 5.20 6.07
C ASP A 31 2.08 4.83 5.23
N THR A 32 1.84 4.31 4.03
CA THR A 32 2.85 3.65 3.20
C THR A 32 3.25 4.48 1.98
N LEU A 33 2.35 5.24 1.38
CA LEU A 33 2.56 5.88 0.07
C LEU A 33 3.53 7.07 0.09
N PHE A 34 3.66 7.79 1.22
CA PHE A 34 4.34 9.09 1.25
C PHE A 34 5.37 9.28 2.39
N GLY A 35 5.81 8.19 3.03
CA GLY A 35 6.75 8.26 4.16
C GLY A 35 8.24 8.45 3.80
N GLN A 36 8.62 8.41 2.52
CA GLN A 36 10.03 8.47 2.07
C GLN A 36 10.22 9.35 0.84
N MET A 37 11.42 9.91 0.65
CA MET A 37 11.72 10.84 -0.44
C MET A 37 11.41 10.28 -1.84
N LEU A 38 11.82 9.04 -2.13
CA LEU A 38 11.53 8.39 -3.41
C LEU A 38 10.02 8.19 -3.62
N ALA A 39 9.29 7.90 -2.54
CA ALA A 39 7.85 7.77 -2.57
C ALA A 39 7.19 9.14 -2.86
N LEU A 40 7.66 10.21 -2.22
CA LEU A 40 7.21 11.58 -2.47
C LEU A 40 7.48 12.04 -3.91
N GLN A 41 8.68 11.77 -4.44
CA GLN A 41 9.10 12.16 -5.79
C GLN A 41 8.32 11.42 -6.89
N SER A 42 7.95 10.17 -6.64
CA SER A 42 7.16 9.36 -7.57
C SER A 42 5.66 9.47 -7.33
N GLU A 43 5.22 10.34 -6.41
CA GLU A 43 3.83 10.45 -5.96
C GLU A 43 3.23 9.10 -5.53
N GLY A 44 4.03 8.25 -4.88
CA GLY A 44 3.64 6.95 -4.34
C GLY A 44 3.72 5.80 -5.35
N ARG A 45 3.98 6.07 -6.64
CA ARG A 45 4.03 5.05 -7.69
C ARG A 45 5.06 3.96 -7.41
N VAL A 46 6.25 4.34 -6.94
CA VAL A 46 7.33 3.37 -6.63
C VAL A 46 6.92 2.40 -5.52
N ILE A 47 6.08 2.84 -4.59
CA ILE A 47 5.58 2.03 -3.49
C ILE A 47 4.51 1.06 -4.00
N VAL A 48 3.55 1.55 -4.79
CA VAL A 48 2.54 0.71 -5.43
C VAL A 48 3.18 -0.36 -6.33
N GLU A 49 4.19 -0.01 -7.13
CA GLU A 49 4.93 -0.94 -7.96
C GLU A 49 5.64 -2.02 -7.13
N ALA A 50 6.29 -1.64 -6.02
CA ALA A 50 6.93 -2.58 -5.12
C ALA A 50 5.92 -3.52 -4.44
N MET A 51 4.79 -2.99 -3.97
CA MET A 51 3.71 -3.78 -3.34
C MET A 51 3.04 -4.73 -4.34
N ASN A 52 2.83 -4.27 -5.57
CA ASN A 52 2.37 -5.08 -6.70
C ASN A 52 3.34 -6.25 -6.98
N ALA A 53 4.66 -5.98 -7.00
CA ALA A 53 5.67 -7.01 -7.22
C ALA A 53 5.76 -8.02 -6.05
N MET A 54 5.49 -7.57 -4.82
CA MET A 54 5.40 -8.43 -3.64
C MET A 54 4.08 -9.21 -3.53
N GLY A 55 3.09 -8.86 -4.36
CA GLY A 55 1.76 -9.45 -4.35
C GLY A 55 1.03 -9.20 -3.04
N TYR A 56 0.88 -7.94 -2.64
CA TYR A 56 -0.01 -7.58 -1.53
C TYR A 56 -1.47 -7.90 -1.89
N ASP A 57 -2.30 -8.12 -0.88
CA ASP A 57 -3.73 -8.42 -1.05
C ASP A 57 -4.59 -7.18 -0.75
N ALA A 58 -4.26 -6.46 0.33
CA ALA A 58 -4.88 -5.18 0.63
C ALA A 58 -3.99 -4.24 1.44
N MET A 59 -4.33 -2.95 1.40
CA MET A 59 -3.78 -1.88 2.22
C MET A 59 -4.92 -1.05 2.79
N ALA A 60 -4.87 -0.74 4.08
CA ALA A 60 -5.75 0.28 4.66
C ALA A 60 -5.26 1.69 4.29
N VAL A 61 -6.17 2.65 4.12
CA VAL A 61 -5.79 4.06 3.96
C VAL A 61 -5.40 4.64 5.32
N GLY A 62 -4.15 5.07 5.44
CA GLY A 62 -3.65 5.83 6.59
C GLY A 62 -3.72 7.35 6.39
N GLN A 63 -3.38 8.10 7.44
CA GLN A 63 -3.36 9.56 7.42
C GLN A 63 -2.28 10.12 6.46
N ILE A 64 -1.12 9.47 6.39
CA ILE A 64 0.00 9.87 5.54
C ILE A 64 -0.35 9.61 4.08
N ASP A 65 -1.13 8.56 3.78
CA ASP A 65 -1.55 8.21 2.41
C ASP A 65 -2.46 9.27 1.77
N LEU A 66 -2.99 10.21 2.56
CA LEU A 66 -3.79 11.34 2.09
C LEU A 66 -2.95 12.62 1.86
N ALA A 67 -1.64 12.60 2.15
CA ALA A 67 -0.78 13.79 2.14
C ALA A 67 -0.65 14.49 0.77
N LYS A 68 -0.95 13.77 -0.33
CA LYS A 68 -0.96 14.31 -1.70
C LYS A 68 -2.38 14.49 -2.27
N GLY A 69 -3.39 14.46 -1.40
CA GLY A 69 -4.80 14.59 -1.78
C GLY A 69 -5.43 13.30 -2.30
N VAL A 70 -6.76 13.32 -2.35
CA VAL A 70 -7.61 12.18 -2.73
C VAL A 70 -7.40 11.76 -4.18
N ASP A 71 -7.21 12.70 -5.10
CA ASP A 71 -6.97 12.40 -6.52
C ASP A 71 -5.73 11.53 -6.71
N THR A 72 -4.65 11.85 -5.97
CA THR A 72 -3.42 11.05 -5.99
C THR A 72 -3.67 9.66 -5.41
N LEU A 73 -4.38 9.56 -4.29
CA LEU A 73 -4.75 8.27 -3.69
C LEU A 73 -5.56 7.41 -4.67
N GLN A 74 -6.56 7.98 -5.33
CA GLN A 74 -7.39 7.28 -6.33
C GLN A 74 -6.57 6.88 -7.57
N ALA A 75 -5.62 7.70 -8.01
CA ALA A 75 -4.69 7.33 -9.07
C ALA A 75 -3.82 6.12 -8.68
N ARG A 76 -3.28 6.12 -7.45
CA ARG A 76 -2.53 4.97 -6.90
C ARG A 76 -3.40 3.72 -6.74
N ALA A 77 -4.67 3.88 -6.34
CA ALA A 77 -5.62 2.78 -6.26
C ALA A 77 -5.91 2.13 -7.63
N LYS A 78 -5.96 2.93 -8.71
CA LYS A 78 -6.11 2.41 -10.09
C LYS A 78 -4.88 1.64 -10.59
N GLU A 79 -3.69 1.97 -10.08
CA GLU A 79 -2.43 1.30 -10.42
C GLU A 79 -2.16 0.06 -9.55
N ALA A 80 -2.78 -0.01 -8.37
CA ALA A 80 -2.63 -1.12 -7.44
C ALA A 80 -3.29 -2.39 -7.99
N ARG A 81 -2.58 -3.51 -7.86
CA ARG A 81 -3.10 -4.87 -8.12
C ARG A 81 -3.65 -5.52 -6.84
N PHE A 82 -3.91 -4.70 -5.83
CA PHE A 82 -4.40 -5.05 -4.50
C PHE A 82 -5.43 -4.02 -4.06
N ALA A 83 -6.27 -4.36 -3.09
CA ALA A 83 -7.32 -3.45 -2.64
C ALA A 83 -6.75 -2.34 -1.74
N ILE A 84 -7.07 -1.08 -2.01
CA ILE A 84 -6.86 0.03 -1.07
C ILE A 84 -8.22 0.32 -0.42
N LEU A 85 -8.30 0.20 0.90
CA LEU A 85 -9.56 0.13 1.63
C LEU A 85 -9.66 1.20 2.72
N SER A 86 -10.84 1.81 2.84
CA SER A 86 -11.25 2.57 4.02
C SER A 86 -12.75 2.41 4.23
N CYS A 87 -13.18 2.27 5.49
CA CYS A 87 -14.60 2.22 5.86
C CYS A 87 -15.08 3.51 6.52
N ASN A 88 -14.18 4.49 6.71
CA ASN A 88 -14.44 5.72 7.44
C ASN A 88 -13.94 6.98 6.71
N LEU A 89 -13.42 6.84 5.49
CA LEU A 89 -13.09 7.96 4.63
C LEU A 89 -14.30 8.28 3.74
N VAL A 90 -14.86 9.47 3.94
CA VAL A 90 -16.03 9.97 3.20
C VAL A 90 -15.75 11.36 2.64
N ASP A 91 -16.37 11.68 1.50
CA ASP A 91 -16.40 13.03 0.99
C ASP A 91 -17.17 13.94 1.95
N ALA A 92 -16.59 15.09 2.28
CA ALA A 92 -17.11 15.95 3.34
C ALA A 92 -18.49 16.52 3.01
N GLN A 93 -18.81 16.71 1.72
CA GLN A 93 -20.08 17.31 1.29
C GLN A 93 -21.18 16.27 1.13
N SER A 94 -20.89 15.18 0.42
CA SER A 94 -21.87 14.14 0.08
C SER A 94 -22.03 13.07 1.15
N GLN A 95 -21.07 12.97 2.08
CA GLN A 95 -20.98 11.89 3.08
C GLN A 95 -20.90 10.47 2.46
N GLN A 96 -20.58 10.38 1.17
CA GLN A 96 -20.38 9.12 0.48
C GLN A 96 -18.93 8.64 0.65
N PRO A 97 -18.68 7.32 0.66
CA PRO A 97 -17.32 6.79 0.64
C PRO A 97 -16.50 7.32 -0.55
N ILE A 98 -15.21 7.59 -0.29
CA ILE A 98 -14.23 8.04 -1.30
C ILE A 98 -13.64 6.87 -2.09
#